data_AF-C9SUF9-F1
#
_entry.id   AF-C9SUF9-F1
#
_cell.length_a   1.000
_cell.length_b   1.000
_cell.length_c   1.000
_cell.angle_alpha   90.00
_cell.angle_beta   90.00
_cell.angle_gamma   90.00
#
_symmetry.space_group_name_H-M   'P 1'
#
loop_
_entity.id
_entity.type
_entity.pdbx_description
1 polymer ?
#
loop_
_entity_poly.entity_id
_entity_poly.type
_entity_poly.pdbx_seq_one_letter_code
_entity_poly.pdbx_strand_id
1 'polypeptide(L)'
;MERISSIVKHLNPGSALNQIQAKNPDDVVITLAARTPLTKARKGGFKDTSLEYMIFALLDQVRERSNLDPALVEDIRMGNVSDGKAAYKLRAGPSPPASPTHRRRRP
;
A
#
# COMPACT_ATOMS: atom_id res chain seq x y z
N MET A 1 29.95 29.05 21.00
CA MET A 1 28.79 29.79 20.45
C MET A 1 27.64 28.90 19.98
N GLU A 2 27.81 27.58 19.80
CA GLU A 2 26.77 26.74 19.19
C GLU A 2 25.51 26.53 20.05
N ARG A 3 25.63 26.51 21.38
CA ARG A 3 24.50 26.30 22.31
C ARG A 3 23.42 27.39 22.23
N ILE A 4 23.82 28.64 22.01
CA ILE A 4 22.88 29.76 21.87
C ILE A 4 22.06 29.59 20.58
N SER A 5 22.68 29.12 19.49
CA SER A 5 21.98 28.88 18.22
C SER A 5 20.88 27.83 18.34
N SER A 6 21.08 26.79 19.15
CA SER A 6 20.10 25.71 19.35
C SER A 6 18.88 26.17 20.12
N ILE A 7 19.03 27.06 21.10
CA ILE A 7 17.93 27.64 21.88
C ILE A 7 17.10 28.59 21.00
N VAL A 8 17.76 29.43 20.19
CA VAL A 8 17.09 30.34 19.24
C VAL A 8 16.26 29.56 18.21
N LYS A 9 16.77 28.41 17.72
CA LYS A 9 16.02 27.53 16.80
C LYS A 9 14.73 26.94 17.42
N HIS A 10 14.69 26.76 18.74
CA HIS A 10 13.52 26.25 19.46
C HIS A 10 12.51 27.34 19.81
N LEU A 11 12.99 28.56 20.09
CA LEU A 11 12.15 29.70 20.47
C LEU A 11 11.48 30.40 19.29
N ASN A 12 11.92 30.14 18.05
CA ASN A 12 11.30 30.73 16.87
C ASN A 12 9.95 30.02 16.58
N PRO A 13 8.79 30.67 16.82
CA PRO A 13 7.49 30.05 16.61
C PRO A 13 7.33 29.64 15.14
N GLY A 14 7.00 28.36 14.90
CA GLY A 14 6.89 27.80 13.55
C GLY A 14 8.15 27.12 13.01
N SER A 15 9.29 27.19 13.71
CA SER A 15 10.54 26.51 13.32
C SER A 15 10.39 24.99 13.16
N ALA A 16 9.60 24.34 14.03
CA ALA A 16 9.35 22.91 13.96
C ALA A 16 8.50 22.51 12.73
N LEU A 17 7.49 23.31 12.39
CA LEU A 17 6.63 23.04 11.22
C LEU A 17 7.39 23.26 9.90
N ASN A 18 8.22 24.30 9.83
CA ASN A 18 9.07 24.58 8.67
C ASN A 18 10.12 23.47 8.44
N GLN A 19 10.63 22.86 9.51
CA GLN A 19 11.54 21.71 9.38
C GLN A 19 10.83 20.45 8.89
N ILE A 20 9.58 20.21 9.33
CA ILE A 20 8.79 19.05 8.88
C ILE A 20 8.33 19.21 7.42
N GLN A 21 8.06 20.43 6.98
CA GLN A 21 7.63 20.74 5.62
C GLN A 21 8.79 20.94 4.63
N ALA A 22 10.04 20.97 5.11
CA ALA A 22 11.21 21.05 4.26
C ALA A 22 11.30 19.80 3.37
N LYS A 23 11.25 19.99 2.06
CA LYS A 23 11.33 18.90 1.09
C LYS A 23 12.80 18.61 0.79
N ASN A 24 13.28 17.43 1.20
CA ASN A 24 14.63 16.98 0.91
C ASN A 24 14.60 15.94 -0.23
N PRO A 25 15.67 15.83 -1.02
CA PRO A 25 15.76 14.81 -2.07
C PRO A 25 15.82 13.37 -1.51
N ASP A 26 16.18 13.20 -0.24
CA ASP A 26 16.30 11.91 0.44
C ASP A 26 15.00 11.44 1.13
N ASP A 27 13.91 12.21 1.01
CA ASP A 27 12.65 11.88 1.67
C ASP A 27 11.94 10.70 0.99
N VAL A 28 11.42 9.76 1.78
CA VAL A 28 10.59 8.67 1.27
C VAL A 28 9.19 9.19 0.94
N VAL A 29 8.85 9.21 -0.35
CA VAL A 29 7.57 9.71 -0.85
C VAL A 29 6.57 8.60 -1.16
N ILE A 30 5.28 8.87 -0.92
CA ILE A 30 4.18 7.99 -1.35
C ILE A 30 3.79 8.40 -2.77
N THR A 31 4.02 7.52 -3.75
CA THR A 31 3.73 7.79 -5.18
C THR A 31 2.26 7.51 -5.52
N LEU A 32 1.73 6.39 -5.03
CA LEU A 32 0.34 5.98 -5.25
C LEU A 32 -0.23 5.36 -3.97
N ALA A 33 -1.44 5.76 -3.62
CA ALA A 33 -2.24 5.12 -2.58
C ALA A 33 -3.54 4.59 -3.21
N ALA A 34 -3.65 3.26 -3.31
CA ALA A 34 -4.82 2.58 -3.82
C ALA A 34 -5.39 1.62 -2.77
N ARG A 35 -6.70 1.41 -2.79
CA ARG A 35 -7.41 0.50 -1.89
C ARG A 35 -8.51 -0.26 -2.60
N THR A 36 -8.80 -1.47 -2.12
CA THR A 36 -10.01 -2.19 -2.51
C THR A 36 -11.25 -1.61 -1.81
N PRO A 37 -12.46 -1.78 -2.38
CA PRO A 37 -13.70 -1.46 -1.67
C PRO A 37 -13.81 -2.23 -0.35
N LEU A 38 -14.35 -1.61 0.69
CA LEU A 38 -14.61 -2.30 1.95
C LEU A 38 -16.01 -2.91 1.90
N THR A 39 -16.10 -4.24 2.00
CA THR A 39 -17.38 -4.94 2.00
C THR A 39 -17.60 -5.68 3.32
N LYS A 40 -18.86 -5.89 3.69
CA LYS A 40 -19.23 -6.54 4.95
C LYS A 40 -18.73 -8.00 4.97
N ALA A 41 -18.08 -8.42 6.04
CA ALA A 41 -17.63 -9.80 6.19
C ALA A 41 -18.82 -10.78 6.04
N ARG A 42 -18.60 -11.90 5.35
CA ARG A 42 -19.57 -12.99 5.05
C ARG A 42 -20.78 -12.63 4.18
N LYS A 43 -21.25 -11.39 4.19
CA LYS A 43 -22.46 -10.94 3.45
C LYS A 43 -22.17 -9.97 2.31
N GLY A 44 -20.94 -9.49 2.18
CA GLY A 44 -20.51 -8.52 1.17
C GLY A 44 -20.06 -9.15 -0.16
N GLY A 45 -19.68 -8.30 -1.11
CA GLY A 45 -19.22 -8.70 -2.44
C GLY A 45 -17.93 -9.54 -2.43
N PHE A 46 -17.10 -9.42 -1.40
CA PHE A 46 -15.87 -10.22 -1.24
C PHE A 46 -16.04 -11.43 -0.34
N LYS A 47 -17.26 -11.93 -0.13
CA LYS A 47 -17.50 -13.11 0.73
C LYS A 47 -16.88 -14.40 0.18
N ASP A 48 -16.82 -14.55 -1.14
CA ASP A 48 -16.34 -15.76 -1.84
C ASP A 48 -14.96 -15.54 -2.49
N THR A 49 -14.29 -14.42 -2.16
CA THR A 49 -13.03 -14.03 -2.78
C THR A 49 -11.85 -14.45 -1.91
N SER A 50 -10.88 -15.18 -2.47
CA SER A 50 -9.66 -15.52 -1.75
C SER A 50 -8.76 -14.30 -1.58
N LEU A 51 -7.89 -14.36 -0.58
CA LEU A 51 -6.91 -13.31 -0.34
C LEU A 51 -5.97 -13.10 -1.53
N GLU A 52 -5.57 -14.18 -2.24
CA GLU A 52 -4.69 -14.06 -3.41
C GLU A 52 -5.34 -13.25 -4.53
N TYR A 53 -6.64 -13.47 -4.78
CA TYR A 53 -7.36 -12.73 -5.81
C TYR A 53 -7.48 -11.25 -5.47
N MET A 54 -7.71 -10.91 -4.20
CA MET A 54 -7.75 -9.51 -3.78
C MET A 54 -6.39 -8.81 -3.95
N ILE A 55 -5.30 -9.51 -3.62
CA ILE A 55 -3.92 -9.00 -3.81
C ILE A 55 -3.63 -8.80 -5.29
N PHE A 56 -3.91 -9.81 -6.13
CA PHE A 56 -3.68 -9.75 -7.57
C PHE A 56 -4.41 -8.57 -8.21
N ALA A 57 -5.71 -8.43 -7.95
CA ALA A 57 -6.51 -7.33 -8.50
C ALA A 57 -6.03 -5.95 -8.04
N LEU A 58 -5.54 -5.84 -6.80
CA LEU A 58 -4.98 -4.60 -6.29
C LEU A 58 -3.64 -4.26 -6.98
N LEU A 59 -2.74 -5.23 -7.11
CA LEU A 59 -1.43 -5.04 -7.74
C LEU A 59 -1.57 -4.73 -9.24
N ASP A 60 -2.51 -5.37 -9.93
CA ASP A 60 -2.81 -5.09 -11.34
C ASP A 60 -3.30 -3.64 -11.52
N GLN A 61 -4.24 -3.20 -10.67
CA GLN A 61 -4.69 -1.80 -10.68
C GLN A 61 -3.60 -0.81 -10.28
N VAL A 62 -2.70 -1.17 -9.36
CA VAL A 62 -1.53 -0.34 -9.00
C VAL A 62 -0.59 -0.23 -10.19
N ARG A 63 -0.33 -1.31 -10.92
CA ARG A 63 0.50 -1.29 -12.12
C ARG A 63 -0.10 -0.39 -13.19
N GLU A 64 -1.39 -0.51 -13.46
CA GLU A 64 -2.09 0.34 -14.45
C GLU A 64 -2.08 1.82 -14.07
N ARG A 65 -2.28 2.15 -12.79
CA ARG A 65 -2.39 3.55 -12.33
C ARG A 65 -1.06 4.23 -12.05
N SER A 66 -0.06 3.47 -11.62
CA SER A 66 1.26 4.03 -11.30
C SER A 66 2.08 4.32 -12.55
N ASN A 67 1.80 3.62 -13.66
CA ASN A 67 2.59 3.69 -14.90
C ASN A 67 4.11 3.51 -14.66
N LEU A 68 4.46 2.80 -13.58
CA LEU A 68 5.83 2.45 -13.22
C LEU A 68 6.19 1.13 -13.89
N ASP A 69 7.44 1.02 -14.32
CA ASP A 69 7.99 -0.26 -14.77
C ASP A 69 8.05 -1.22 -13.57
N PRO A 70 7.38 -2.38 -13.61
CA PRO A 70 7.47 -3.37 -12.54
C PRO A 70 8.90 -3.81 -12.21
N ALA A 71 9.85 -3.67 -13.15
CA ALA A 71 11.26 -3.98 -12.92
C ALA A 71 11.95 -3.03 -11.91
N LEU A 72 11.40 -1.82 -11.69
CA LEU A 72 11.93 -0.85 -10.73
C LEU A 72 11.48 -1.15 -9.29
N VAL A 73 10.55 -2.08 -9.10
CA VAL A 73 10.04 -2.44 -7.76
C VAL A 73 10.99 -3.43 -7.11
N GLU A 74 11.71 -2.98 -6.09
CA GLU A 74 12.67 -3.81 -5.36
C GLU A 74 12.02 -4.73 -4.33
N ASP A 75 10.91 -4.31 -3.71
CA ASP A 75 10.26 -5.06 -2.63
C ASP A 75 8.76 -4.79 -2.54
N ILE A 76 7.99 -5.80 -2.14
CA ILE A 76 6.54 -5.75 -1.93
C ILE A 76 6.24 -6.29 -0.54
N ARG A 77 5.73 -5.43 0.34
CA ARG A 77 5.33 -5.79 1.71
C ARG A 77 3.82 -5.71 1.89
N MET A 78 3.23 -6.71 2.54
CA MET A 78 1.81 -6.73 2.89
C MET A 78 1.60 -7.15 4.35
N GLY A 79 0.82 -6.37 5.08
CA GLY A 79 0.37 -6.72 6.43
C GLY A 79 -0.89 -7.58 6.38
N ASN A 80 -0.91 -8.67 7.13
CA ASN A 80 -2.10 -9.51 7.30
C ASN A 80 -2.15 -10.10 8.72
N VAL A 81 -3.37 -10.21 9.28
CA VAL A 81 -3.57 -10.64 10.68
C VAL A 81 -4.07 -12.08 10.78
N SER A 82 -5.11 -12.46 10.04
CA SER A 82 -5.84 -13.73 10.27
C SER A 82 -5.31 -14.94 9.50
N ASP A 83 -4.42 -14.74 8.51
CA ASP A 83 -3.92 -15.80 7.63
C ASP A 83 -2.41 -15.99 7.85
N GLY A 84 -2.04 -17.10 8.50
CA GLY A 84 -0.65 -17.44 8.80
C GLY A 84 0.19 -17.78 7.58
N LYS A 85 -0.41 -17.99 6.40
CA LYS A 85 0.29 -18.24 5.13
C LYS A 85 0.32 -17.02 4.22
N ALA A 86 -0.05 -15.84 4.71
CA ALA A 86 -0.11 -14.62 3.91
C ALA A 86 1.22 -14.27 3.22
N ALA A 87 2.36 -14.53 3.86
CA ALA A 87 3.67 -14.30 3.26
C ALA A 87 3.89 -15.12 1.98
N TYR A 88 3.45 -16.39 1.97
CA TYR A 88 3.51 -17.24 0.80
C TYR A 88 2.52 -16.79 -0.28
N LYS A 89 1.31 -16.39 0.13
CA LYS A 89 0.27 -15.89 -0.77
C LYS A 89 0.64 -14.58 -1.45
N LEU A 90 1.34 -13.69 -0.75
CA LEU A 90 1.88 -12.45 -1.34
C LEU A 90 2.93 -12.77 -2.40
N ARG A 91 3.82 -13.71 -2.12
CA ARG A 91 4.88 -14.13 -3.05
C ARG A 91 4.34 -14.89 -4.27
N ALA A 92 3.29 -15.69 -4.08
CA ALA A 92 2.62 -16.41 -5.17
C ALA A 92 1.60 -15.54 -5.92
N GLY A 93 1.11 -14.47 -5.29
CA GLY A 93 0.10 -13.55 -5.81
C GLY A 93 0.40 -12.81 -7.12
N PRO A 94 1.65 -12.68 -7.63
CA PRO A 94 1.89 -12.19 -8.99
C PRO A 94 1.38 -13.16 -10.07
N SER A 95 1.20 -14.45 -9.73
CA SER A 95 0.63 -15.44 -10.65
C SER A 95 -0.90 -15.38 -10.55
N PRO A 96 -1.63 -15.39 -11.69
CA PRO A 96 -3.09 -15.38 -11.67
C PRO A 96 -3.60 -16.59 -10.87
N PRO A 97 -4.39 -16.36 -9.80
CA PRO A 97 -4.96 -17.46 -9.03
C PRO A 97 -5.95 -18.23 -9.91
N ALA A 98 -6.01 -19.55 -9.72
CA ALA A 98 -7.01 -20.39 -10.38
C ALA A 98 -8.39 -19.76 -10.15
N SER A 99 -9.09 -19.46 -11.25
CA SER A 99 -10.30 -18.63 -11.28
C SER A 99 -11.26 -18.99 -10.14
N PRO A 100 -11.81 -18.01 -9.39
CA PRO A 100 -12.92 -18.31 -8.50
C PRO A 100 -14.07 -18.75 -9.41
N THR A 101 -14.57 -19.97 -9.23
CA THR A 101 -15.73 -20.52 -9.92
C THR A 101 -16.99 -19.75 -9.54
N HIS A 102 -17.09 -18.51 -10.00
CA HIS A 102 -18.32 -17.77 -10.04
C HIS A 102 -19.03 -18.21 -11.30
N ARG A 103 -19.95 -19.18 -11.16
CA ARG A 103 -21.04 -19.36 -12.13
C ARG A 103 -21.65 -17.99 -12.33
N ARG A 104 -21.30 -17.34 -13.45
CA ARG A 104 -22.06 -16.20 -13.96
C ARG A 104 -23.47 -16.71 -14.20
N ARG A 105 -24.36 -16.56 -13.21
CA ARG A 105 -25.77 -16.33 -13.53
C ARG A 105 -25.80 -14.94 -14.14
N ARG A 106 -25.53 -14.89 -15.45
CA ARG A 106 -25.96 -13.77 -16.27
C ARG A 106 -27.49 -13.68 -16.16
N PRO A 107 -28.07 -12.48 -16.18
CA PRO A 107 -29.53 -12.33 -16.30
C PRO A 107 -30.04 -12.98 -17.58
#